data_AF-A0A1E5JZU5-F1
#
_entry.id   AF-A0A1E5JZU5-F1
#
_cell.length_a   1.000
_cell.length_b   1.000
_cell.length_c   1.000
_cell.angle_alpha   90.00
_cell.angle_beta   90.00
_cell.angle_gamma   90.00
#
_symmetry.space_group_name_H-M   'P 1'
#
loop_
_entity.id
_entity.type
_entity.pdbx_description
1 polymer ?
#
loop_
_entity_poly.entity_id
_entity_poly.type
_entity_poly.pdbx_seq_one_letter_code
_entity_poly.pdbx_strand_id
1 'polypeptide(L)'
;MNKIATTLFVVGGLAILGGIVLGFISYETPLAGYDYLTEKNYTVLFTWIGAGIISGIMMFGFAEIIRLLQVQKDTLMKLTGDNHQEVASQKEKGKFGKFMDEVENARNN
;
A
#
# COMPACT_ATOMS: atom_id res chain seq x y z
N MET A 1 -4.79 8.22 3.03
CA MET A 1 -4.38 7.71 1.69
C MET A 1 -2.94 7.24 1.81
N ASN A 2 -2.67 5.97 1.51
CA ASN A 2 -1.30 5.44 1.60
C ASN A 2 -0.48 5.96 0.42
N LYS A 3 0.40 6.94 0.65
CA LYS A 3 1.25 7.51 -0.41
C LYS A 3 2.07 6.42 -1.10
N ILE A 4 2.57 5.44 -0.36
CA ILE A 4 3.40 4.34 -0.87
C ILE A 4 2.57 3.44 -1.80
N ALA A 5 1.37 3.03 -1.38
CA ALA A 5 0.49 2.21 -2.23
C ALA A 5 0.10 2.96 -3.51
N THR A 6 -0.22 4.25 -3.41
CA THR A 6 -0.55 5.07 -4.58
C THR A 6 0.64 5.19 -5.53
N THR A 7 1.86 5.39 -5.01
CA THR A 7 3.07 5.43 -5.84
C THR A 7 3.31 4.10 -6.55
N LEU A 8 3.22 2.97 -5.85
CA LEU A 8 3.36 1.63 -6.46
C LEU A 8 2.32 1.39 -7.56
N PHE A 9 1.09 1.86 -7.36
CA PHE A 9 0.06 1.77 -8.39
C PHE A 9 0.44 2.58 -9.63
N VAL A 10 0.87 3.83 -9.47
CA VAL A 10 1.31 4.66 -10.61
C VAL A 10 2.51 4.05 -11.32
N VAL A 11 3.51 3.57 -10.57
CA VAL A 11 4.71 2.91 -11.11
C VAL A 11 4.32 1.63 -11.87
N GLY A 12 3.37 0.85 -11.37
CA GLY A 12 2.84 -0.33 -12.06
C GLY A 12 2.25 0.02 -13.42
N GLY A 13 1.45 1.08 -13.51
CA GLY A 13 0.93 1.58 -14.78
C GLY A 13 2.03 2.05 -15.74
N LEU A 14 3.01 2.78 -15.24
CA LEU A 14 4.17 3.22 -16.03
C LEU A 14 5.03 2.05 -16.52
N ALA A 15 5.15 0.95 -15.76
CA ALA A 15 5.87 -0.24 -16.18
C ALA A 15 5.20 -0.94 -17.37
N ILE A 16 3.85 -1.00 -17.38
CA ILE A 16 3.09 -1.54 -18.51
C ILE A 16 3.30 -0.68 -19.75
N LEU A 17 3.10 0.64 -19.62
CA LEU A 17 3.29 1.58 -20.72
C LEU A 17 4.74 1.55 -21.24
N GLY A 18 5.71 1.49 -20.32
CA GLY A 18 7.14 1.38 -20.64
C GLY A 18 7.45 0.12 -21.43
N GLY A 19 6.92 -1.03 -21.03
CA GLY A 19 7.10 -2.29 -21.78
C GLY A 19 6.51 -2.24 -23.18
N ILE A 20 5.33 -1.61 -23.35
CA ILE A 20 4.72 -1.42 -24.67
C ILE A 20 5.60 -0.52 -25.55
N VAL A 21 5.99 0.65 -25.05
CA VAL A 21 6.82 1.62 -25.78
C VAL A 21 8.18 1.02 -26.15
N LEU A 22 8.86 0.37 -25.20
CA LEU A 22 10.15 -0.28 -25.45
C LEU A 22 10.04 -1.43 -26.45
N GLY A 23 8.94 -2.18 -26.44
CA GLY A 23 8.66 -3.20 -27.44
C GLY A 23 8.58 -2.59 -28.84
N PHE A 24 7.84 -1.49 -29.02
CA PHE A 24 7.72 -0.80 -30.32
C PHE A 24 8.99 -0.07 -30.76
N ILE A 25 9.88 0.31 -29.85
CA ILE A 25 11.18 0.88 -30.23
C ILE A 25 12.17 -0.22 -30.61
N SER A 26 12.09 -1.38 -29.97
CA SER A 26 13.10 -2.44 -30.10
C SER A 26 12.73 -3.52 -31.12
N TYR A 27 11.51 -3.53 -31.68
CA TYR A 27 11.10 -4.56 -32.64
C TYR A 27 11.70 -4.36 -34.04
N GLU A 28 12.14 -3.15 -34.39
CA GLU A 28 12.82 -2.89 -35.66
C GLU A 28 14.32 -2.82 -35.42
N THR A 29 15.05 -3.79 -35.96
CA THR A 29 16.51 -3.85 -35.85
C THR A 29 17.14 -3.76 -37.23
N PRO A 30 18.26 -3.03 -37.41
CA PRO A 30 18.96 -2.98 -38.68
C PRO A 30 19.48 -4.37 -39.05
N LEU A 31 19.35 -4.71 -40.34
CA LEU A 31 19.82 -5.98 -40.87
C LEU A 31 21.36 -5.96 -40.89
N ALA A 32 21.99 -7.03 -40.39
CA ALA A 32 23.45 -7.08 -40.32
C ALA A 32 24.10 -6.89 -41.70
N GLY A 33 24.88 -5.82 -41.85
CA GLY A 33 25.56 -5.46 -43.10
C GLY A 33 24.79 -4.53 -44.04
N TYR A 34 23.57 -4.11 -43.70
CA TYR A 34 22.79 -3.14 -44.47
C TYR A 34 22.10 -2.12 -43.56
N ASP A 35 22.70 -0.93 -43.41
CA ASP A 35 22.20 0.12 -42.50
C ASP A 35 20.84 0.72 -42.90
N TYR A 36 20.38 0.48 -44.13
CA TYR A 36 19.11 0.99 -44.67
C TYR A 36 17.99 -0.06 -44.71
N LEU A 37 18.27 -1.30 -44.32
CA LEU A 37 17.27 -2.37 -44.25
C LEU A 37 16.98 -2.70 -42.79
N THR A 38 15.70 -2.74 -42.43
CA THR A 38 15.26 -3.15 -41.10
C THR A 38 14.54 -4.49 -41.15
N GLU A 39 14.75 -5.32 -40.13
CA GLU A 39 14.00 -6.54 -39.88
C GLU A 39 13.09 -6.35 -38.66
N LYS A 40 11.89 -6.93 -38.74
CA LYS A 40 10.90 -6.88 -37.67
C LYS A 40 10.99 -8.13 -36.80
N ASN A 41 11.45 -7.96 -35.56
CA ASN A 41 11.51 -9.02 -34.57
C ASN A 41 10.30 -8.99 -33.63
N TYR A 42 9.25 -9.72 -34.00
CA TYR A 42 8.03 -9.83 -33.20
C TYR A 42 8.25 -10.52 -31.85
N THR A 43 9.24 -11.40 -31.72
CA THR A 43 9.58 -12.02 -30.43
C THR A 43 10.01 -10.95 -29.44
N VAL A 44 10.90 -10.04 -29.84
CA VAL A 44 11.33 -8.90 -28.99
C VAL A 44 10.14 -8.03 -28.59
N LEU A 45 9.24 -7.73 -29.53
CA LEU A 45 8.02 -6.95 -29.25
C LEU A 45 7.17 -7.59 -28.15
N PHE A 46 6.82 -8.88 -28.29
CA PHE A 46 5.98 -9.57 -27.32
C PHE A 46 6.69 -9.81 -25.99
N THR A 47 8.00 -10.02 -25.98
CA THR A 47 8.78 -10.15 -24.74
C THR A 47 8.73 -8.86 -23.93
N TRP A 48 8.94 -7.69 -24.54
CA TRP A 48 8.87 -6.41 -23.84
C TRP A 48 7.47 -6.08 -23.33
N ILE A 49 6.44 -6.30 -24.16
CA ILE A 49 5.05 -6.12 -23.74
C ILE A 49 4.71 -7.06 -22.58
N GLY A 50 5.05 -8.34 -22.70
CA GLY A 50 4.82 -9.35 -21.66
C GLY A 50 5.53 -9.00 -20.36
N ALA A 51 6.80 -8.62 -20.43
CA ALA A 51 7.58 -8.20 -19.26
C ALA A 51 6.97 -6.97 -18.56
N GLY A 52 6.52 -5.97 -19.33
CA GLY A 52 5.83 -4.78 -18.81
C GLY A 52 4.52 -5.12 -18.12
N ILE A 53 3.68 -5.96 -18.74
CA ILE A 53 2.40 -6.42 -18.17
C ILE A 53 2.62 -7.18 -16.87
N ILE A 54 3.51 -8.19 -16.87
CA ILE A 54 3.78 -9.03 -15.70
C ILE A 54 4.29 -8.17 -14.54
N SER A 55 5.25 -7.28 -14.82
CA SER A 55 5.82 -6.39 -13.80
C SER A 55 4.77 -5.41 -13.26
N GLY A 56 3.93 -4.84 -14.13
CA GLY A 56 2.85 -3.94 -13.73
C GLY A 56 1.82 -4.60 -12.85
N ILE A 57 1.36 -5.81 -13.20
CA ILE A 57 0.42 -6.60 -12.39
C ILE A 57 1.02 -6.92 -11.01
N MET A 58 2.30 -7.30 -10.94
CA MET A 58 2.97 -7.53 -9.66
C MET A 58 2.97 -6.26 -8.79
N MET A 59 3.29 -5.10 -9.37
CA MET A 59 3.28 -3.82 -8.65
C MET A 59 1.88 -3.44 -8.14
N PHE A 60 0.82 -3.68 -8.93
CA PHE A 60 -0.55 -3.49 -8.48
C PHE A 60 -0.90 -4.41 -7.30
N GLY A 61 -0.49 -5.69 -7.35
CA GLY A 61 -0.67 -6.61 -6.24
C GLY A 61 -0.01 -6.12 -4.95
N PHE A 62 1.24 -5.66 -5.02
CA PHE A 62 1.93 -5.08 -3.86
C PHE A 62 1.26 -3.80 -3.35
N ALA A 63 0.78 -2.92 -4.25
CA ALA A 63 0.05 -1.72 -3.87
C ALA A 63 -1.21 -2.06 -3.06
N GLU A 64 -1.97 -3.08 -3.47
CA GLU A 64 -3.15 -3.53 -2.74
C GLU A 64 -2.81 -4.13 -1.38
N ILE A 65 -1.78 -4.98 -1.30
CA ILE A 65 -1.34 -5.56 -0.02
C ILE A 65 -0.97 -4.46 0.97
N ILE A 66 -0.21 -3.44 0.54
CA ILE A 66 0.19 -2.32 1.40
C ILE A 66 -1.03 -1.48 1.83
N ARG A 67 -2.00 -1.30 0.94
CA ARG A 67 -3.26 -0.61 1.28
C ARG A 67 -4.02 -1.38 2.36
N LEU A 68 -4.13 -2.71 2.22
CA LEU A 68 -4.80 -3.57 3.19
C LEU A 68 -4.09 -3.55 4.56
N LEU A 69 -2.76 -3.63 4.57
CA LEU A 69 -1.97 -3.54 5.80
C LEU A 69 -2.18 -2.21 6.52
N GLN A 70 -2.28 -1.10 5.79
CA GLN A 70 -2.58 0.19 6.43
C GLN A 70 -3.99 0.19 7.05
N VAL A 71 -4.99 -0.35 6.35
CA VAL A 71 -6.36 -0.42 6.90
C VAL A 71 -6.40 -1.25 8.19
N GLN A 72 -5.69 -2.40 8.23
CA GLN A 72 -5.62 -3.21 9.44
C GLN A 72 -4.91 -2.48 10.59
N LYS A 73 -3.79 -1.81 10.30
CA LYS A 73 -3.06 -1.00 11.30
C LYS A 73 -3.95 0.11 11.87
N ASP A 74 -4.66 0.84 11.02
CA ASP A 74 -5.53 1.94 11.43
C ASP A 74 -6.71 1.42 12.27
N THR A 75 -7.25 0.25 11.92
CA THR A 75 -8.32 -0.42 12.70
C THR A 75 -7.83 -0.86 14.07
N LEU A 76 -6.65 -1.49 14.14
CA LEU A 76 -6.05 -1.93 15.40
C LEU A 76 -5.75 -0.74 16.35
N MET A 77 -5.29 0.38 15.80
CA MET A 77 -5.07 1.59 16.60
C MET A 77 -6.36 2.15 17.18
N LYS A 78 -7.47 2.15 16.42
CA LYS A 78 -8.77 2.59 16.94
C LYS A 78 -9.24 1.71 18.11
N LEU A 79 -9.19 0.39 17.94
CA LEU A 79 -9.59 -0.56 18.98
C LEU A 79 -8.73 -0.46 20.24
N THR A 80 -7.44 -0.16 20.09
CA THR A 80 -6.53 0.01 21.23
C THR A 80 -6.70 1.37 21.91
N GLY A 81 -6.91 2.43 21.12
CA GLY A 81 -7.17 3.78 21.61
C GLY A 81 -8.48 3.90 22.41
N ASP A 82 -9.54 3.28 21.91
CA ASP A 82 -10.86 3.28 22.57
C ASP A 82 -10.81 2.49 23.89
N ASN A 83 -10.14 1.33 23.91
CA ASN A 83 -9.95 0.55 25.13
C ASN A 83 -9.16 1.31 26.20
N HIS A 84 -8.14 2.10 25.82
CA HIS A 84 -7.39 2.89 26.79
C HIS A 84 -8.21 4.04 27.40
N GLN A 85 -9.10 4.67 26.64
CA GLN A 85 -10.02 5.68 27.17
C GLN A 85 -11.05 5.08 28.12
N GLU A 86 -11.60 3.91 27.78
CA GLU A 86 -12.58 3.23 28.61
C GLU A 86 -11.98 2.78 29.96
N VAL A 87 -10.77 2.21 29.94
CA VAL A 87 -10.06 1.82 31.16
C VAL A 87 -9.67 3.04 32.02
N ALA A 88 -9.28 4.16 31.40
CA ALA A 88 -8.97 5.40 32.12
C ALA A 88 -10.23 5.96 32.83
N SER A 89 -11.36 6.00 32.12
CA SER A 89 -12.65 6.45 32.66
C SER A 89 -13.15 5.57 33.82
N GLN A 90 -13.02 4.24 33.70
CA GLN A 90 -13.36 3.32 34.79
C GLN A 90 -12.46 3.50 36.01
N LYS A 91 -11.16 3.72 35.81
CA LYS A 91 -10.20 3.94 36.91
C LYS A 91 -10.49 5.25 37.65
N GLU A 92 -10.90 6.30 36.94
CA GLU A 92 -11.31 7.57 37.53
C GLU A 92 -12.60 7.42 38.35
N LYS A 93 -13.62 6.75 37.81
CA LYS A 93 -14.87 6.46 38.53
C LYS A 93 -14.63 5.63 39.80
N GLY A 94 -13.75 4.62 39.74
CA GLY A 94 -13.38 3.81 40.90
C GLY A 94 -12.64 4.60 41.98
N LYS A 95 -11.77 5.55 41.58
CA LYS A 95 -11.08 6.44 42.52
C LYS A 95 -12.05 7.43 43.18
N PHE A 96 -12.99 7.97 42.41
CA PHE A 96 -14.02 8.87 42.91
C PHE A 96 -14.98 8.17 43.87
N GLY A 97 -15.38 6.93 43.58
CA GLY A 97 -16.20 6.11 44.49
C GLY A 97 -15.53 5.93 45.85
N LYS A 98 -14.26 5.50 45.86
CA LYS A 98 -13.49 5.37 47.11
C LYS A 98 -13.39 6.68 47.91
N PHE A 99 -13.24 7.81 47.24
CA PHE A 99 -13.19 9.11 47.90
C PHE A 99 -14.53 9.47 48.57
N MET A 100 -15.65 9.20 47.89
CA MET A 100 -16.98 9.47 48.46
C MET A 100 -17.26 8.59 49.69
N ASP A 101 -16.87 7.31 49.64
CA ASP A 101 -16.98 6.39 50.78
C ASP A 101 -16.17 6.91 51.99
N GLU A 102 -14.97 7.46 51.75
CA GLU A 102 -14.08 8.01 52.77
C GLU A 102 -14.67 9.29 53.42
N VAL A 103 -15.26 10.17 52.60
CA VAL A 103 -15.94 11.39 53.06
C VAL A 103 -17.18 11.07 53.89
N GLU A 104 -17.97 10.06 53.47
CA GLU A 104 -19.17 9.65 54.21
C GLU A 104 -18.82 9.03 55.57
N ASN A 105 -17.75 8.24 55.62
CA ASN A 105 -17.26 7.64 56.87
C ASN A 105 -16.65 8.68 57.83
N ALA A 106 -16.04 9.74 57.29
CA ALA A 106 -15.56 10.89 58.09
C ALA A 106 -16.70 11.78 58.60
N ARG A 107 -17.88 11.79 57.93
CA ARG A 107 -19.06 12.55 58.38
C ARG A 107 -19.83 11.86 59.49
N ASN A 108 -19.73 10.53 59.58
CA ASN A 108 -20.45 9.70 60.53
C ASN A 108 -19.66 9.38 61.81
N ASN A 109 -18.40 9.84 61.91
CA ASN A 109 -17.59 9.86 63.14
C ASN A 109 -17.53 11.27 63.71
#